data_AF-A0AAW1Y3T2-F1
#
_entry.id   AF-A0AAW1Y3T2-F1
#
_cell.length_a   1.000
_cell.length_b   1.000
_cell.length_c   1.000
_cell.angle_alpha   90.00
_cell.angle_beta   90.00
_cell.angle_gamma   90.00
#
_symmetry.space_group_name_H-M   'P 1'
#
loop_
_entity.id
_entity.type
_entity.pdbx_description
1 polymer ?
#
loop_
_entity_poly.entity_id
_entity_poly.type
_entity_poly.pdbx_seq_one_letter_code
_entity_poly.pdbx_strand_id
1 'polypeptide(L)'
;MLHLFRSSIFYDWIQLESGEVFVLLLLHIHVFYLLLNVWNDGGCPTPGHQIAAIVMSFFMSFWNLFSGFLIARPLLPIWWRWYYWGSPIAWTIYGVITSQFGDLKTTFIETPTQGPQRLDLFIQQTWGYDHDFLIPVVFAHVGWVLLFFFVFAYGIKYLNFQRR
;
A
#
# COMPACT_ATOMS: atom_id res chain seq x y z
N MET A 1 15.79 -25.07 -23.67
CA MET A 1 14.55 -25.51 -23.00
C MET A 1 14.56 -25.20 -21.49
N LEU A 2 15.59 -25.59 -20.74
CA LEU A 2 15.74 -25.26 -19.31
C LEU A 2 15.83 -23.75 -18.97
N HIS A 3 16.45 -22.94 -19.82
CA HIS A 3 16.48 -21.47 -19.63
C HIS A 3 15.10 -20.81 -19.78
N LEU A 4 14.24 -21.35 -20.64
CA LEU A 4 12.87 -20.86 -20.84
C LEU A 4 11.94 -21.29 -19.70
N PHE A 5 12.21 -22.46 -19.10
CA PHE A 5 11.47 -22.97 -17.95
C PHE A 5 11.84 -22.23 -16.65
N ARG A 6 13.12 -21.88 -16.48
CA ARG A 6 13.58 -21.04 -15.36
C ARG A 6 13.08 -19.61 -15.49
N SER A 7 12.99 -19.06 -16.71
CA SER A 7 12.40 -17.74 -16.91
C SER A 7 10.88 -17.76 -16.73
N SER A 8 10.15 -18.78 -17.20
CA SER A 8 8.70 -18.84 -17.02
C SER A 8 8.30 -18.95 -15.55
N ILE A 9 8.95 -19.83 -14.78
CA ILE A 9 8.69 -19.95 -13.33
C ILE A 9 9.05 -18.67 -12.58
N PHE A 10 10.08 -17.95 -13.02
CA PHE A 10 10.49 -16.68 -12.43
C PHE A 10 9.53 -15.54 -12.79
N TYR A 11 9.02 -15.48 -14.02
CA TYR A 11 7.96 -14.55 -14.42
C TYR A 11 6.63 -14.87 -13.72
N ASP A 12 6.31 -16.15 -13.55
CA ASP A 12 5.14 -16.60 -12.79
C ASP A 12 5.28 -16.23 -11.30
N TRP A 13 6.48 -16.32 -10.72
CA TRP A 13 6.78 -15.86 -9.36
C TRP A 13 6.66 -14.34 -9.20
N ILE A 14 7.13 -13.55 -10.16
CA ILE A 14 7.01 -12.07 -10.15
C ILE A 14 5.56 -11.62 -10.37
N GLN A 15 4.79 -12.34 -11.21
CA GLN A 15 3.35 -12.11 -11.35
C GLN A 15 2.57 -12.55 -10.11
N LEU A 16 3.00 -13.62 -9.43
CA LEU A 16 2.45 -14.04 -8.14
C LEU A 16 2.74 -13.00 -7.05
N GLU A 17 3.96 -12.46 -6.93
CA GLU A 17 4.27 -11.42 -5.93
C GLU A 17 3.48 -10.12 -6.16
N SER A 18 3.35 -9.66 -7.40
CA SER A 18 2.55 -8.46 -7.70
C SER A 18 1.05 -8.69 -7.57
N GLY A 19 0.57 -9.89 -7.96
CA GLY A 19 -0.81 -10.31 -7.78
C GLY A 19 -1.18 -10.49 -6.31
N GLU A 20 -0.29 -11.04 -5.48
CA GLU A 20 -0.48 -11.20 -4.04
C GLU A 20 -0.49 -9.84 -3.34
N VAL A 21 0.44 -8.93 -3.65
CA VAL A 21 0.44 -7.55 -3.11
C VAL A 21 -0.84 -6.81 -3.54
N PHE A 22 -1.29 -7.02 -4.78
CA PHE A 22 -2.55 -6.46 -5.27
C PHE A 22 -3.78 -7.07 -4.57
N VAL A 23 -3.80 -8.39 -4.35
CA VAL A 23 -4.87 -9.08 -3.60
C VAL A 23 -4.89 -8.66 -2.14
N LEU A 24 -3.73 -8.46 -1.51
CA LEU A 24 -3.61 -7.92 -0.16
C LEU A 24 -4.12 -6.48 -0.09
N LEU A 25 -3.84 -5.65 -1.09
CA LEU A 25 -4.45 -4.32 -1.22
C LEU A 25 -5.97 -4.42 -1.39
N LEU A 26 -6.48 -5.29 -2.26
CA LEU A 26 -7.92 -5.47 -2.45
C LEU A 26 -8.61 -5.95 -1.18
N LEU A 27 -8.02 -6.89 -0.45
CA LEU A 27 -8.49 -7.34 0.86
C LEU A 27 -8.44 -6.21 1.89
N HIS A 28 -7.39 -5.41 1.90
CA HIS A 28 -7.27 -4.26 2.78
C HIS A 28 -8.33 -3.19 2.49
N ILE A 29 -8.52 -2.85 1.21
CA ILE A 29 -9.57 -1.95 0.74
C ILE A 29 -10.94 -2.50 1.15
N HIS A 30 -11.17 -3.80 0.97
CA HIS A 30 -12.43 -4.44 1.33
C HIS A 30 -12.68 -4.43 2.85
N VAL A 31 -11.68 -4.76 3.67
CA VAL A 31 -11.77 -4.69 5.14
C VAL A 31 -11.98 -3.26 5.62
N PHE A 32 -11.31 -2.29 5.02
CA PHE A 32 -11.52 -0.88 5.31
C PHE A 32 -12.96 -0.46 4.98
N TYR A 33 -13.49 -0.80 3.80
CA TYR A 33 -14.89 -0.53 3.45
C TYR A 33 -15.89 -1.21 4.39
N LEU A 34 -15.63 -2.45 4.84
CA LEU A 34 -16.47 -3.14 5.83
C LEU A 34 -16.47 -2.40 7.17
N LEU A 35 -15.32 -1.91 7.63
CA LEU A 35 -15.21 -1.08 8.82
C LEU A 35 -15.95 0.26 8.69
N LEU A 36 -15.94 0.86 7.50
CA LEU A 36 -16.70 2.08 7.24
C LEU A 36 -18.22 1.86 7.26
N ASN A 37 -18.69 0.76 6.68
CA ASN A 37 -20.11 0.42 6.69
C ASN A 37 -20.59 0.13 8.12
N VAL A 38 -19.80 -0.60 8.91
CA VAL A 38 -20.09 -0.86 10.32
C VAL A 38 -20.05 0.41 11.16
N TRP A 39 -19.19 1.37 10.84
CA TRP A 39 -19.18 2.69 11.50
C TRP A 39 -20.39 3.57 11.12
N ASN A 40 -20.94 3.39 9.92
CA ASN A 40 -22.19 4.04 9.49
C ASN A 40 -23.44 3.40 10.11
N ASP A 41 -23.48 2.08 10.21
CA ASP A 41 -24.64 1.32 10.71
C ASP A 41 -24.62 1.13 12.24
N GLY A 42 -23.44 1.16 12.86
CA GLY A 42 -23.18 0.77 14.25
C GLY A 42 -23.01 1.93 15.25
N GLY A 43 -23.62 3.09 15.02
CA GLY A 43 -23.70 4.14 16.04
C GLY A 43 -22.38 4.90 16.26
N CYS A 44 -22.14 5.85 15.38
CA CYS A 44 -21.06 6.82 15.54
C CYS A 44 -21.35 7.82 16.69
N PRO A 45 -20.34 8.27 17.47
CA PRO A 45 -20.48 9.43 18.35
C PRO A 45 -20.48 10.79 17.62
N THR A 46 -20.38 10.83 16.28
CA THR A 46 -20.51 12.09 15.52
C THR A 46 -21.97 12.45 15.26
N PRO A 47 -22.34 13.74 15.23
CA PRO A 47 -23.75 14.15 15.24
C PRO A 47 -24.52 13.92 13.93
N GLY A 48 -23.96 13.22 12.93
CA GLY A 48 -24.66 12.91 11.68
C GLY A 48 -23.80 12.30 10.57
N HIS A 49 -24.41 11.46 9.73
CA HIS A 49 -23.80 10.73 8.61
C HIS A 49 -23.03 11.62 7.62
N GLN A 50 -23.51 12.84 7.37
CA GLN A 50 -22.84 13.79 6.47
C GLN A 50 -21.50 14.29 7.02
N ILE A 51 -21.42 14.58 8.32
CA ILE A 51 -20.17 15.03 8.98
C ILE A 51 -19.15 13.89 8.92
N ALA A 52 -19.61 12.69 9.22
CA ALA A 52 -18.90 11.44 9.07
C ALA A 52 -18.26 11.28 7.66
N ALA A 53 -19.04 11.45 6.60
CA ALA A 53 -18.57 11.35 5.21
C ALA A 53 -17.57 12.45 4.83
N ILE A 54 -17.76 13.69 5.29
CA ILE A 54 -16.84 14.80 5.02
C ILE A 54 -15.49 14.55 5.70
N VAL A 55 -15.50 14.17 6.98
CA VAL A 55 -14.28 13.82 7.71
C VAL A 55 -13.56 12.64 7.04
N MET A 56 -14.31 11.63 6.61
CA MET A 56 -13.76 10.47 5.91
C MET A 56 -13.06 10.85 4.59
N SER A 57 -13.74 11.64 3.74
CA SER A 57 -13.22 12.03 2.43
C SER A 57 -11.95 12.89 2.56
N PHE A 58 -11.88 13.73 3.59
CA PHE A 58 -10.67 14.48 3.93
C PHE A 58 -9.49 13.54 4.26
N PHE A 59 -9.68 12.61 5.20
CA PHE A 59 -8.62 11.68 5.59
C PHE A 59 -8.19 10.76 4.44
N MET A 60 -9.14 10.29 3.61
CA MET A 60 -8.85 9.49 2.42
C MET A 60 -8.03 10.25 1.37
N SER A 61 -8.36 11.52 1.15
CA SER A 61 -7.63 12.38 0.22
C SER A 61 -6.19 12.60 0.69
N PHE A 62 -6.02 12.84 1.99
CA PHE A 62 -4.70 12.95 2.63
C PHE A 62 -3.88 11.67 2.49
N TRP A 63 -4.51 10.52 2.73
CA TRP A 63 -3.88 9.21 2.61
C TRP A 63 -3.38 8.91 1.20
N ASN A 64 -4.13 9.34 0.18
CA ASN A 64 -3.74 9.24 -1.23
C ASN A 64 -2.61 10.20 -1.60
N LEU A 65 -2.67 11.45 -1.13
CA LEU A 65 -1.68 12.49 -1.44
C LEU A 65 -0.26 12.08 -0.96
N PHE A 66 -0.18 11.51 0.24
CA PHE A 66 1.09 11.13 0.87
C PHE A 66 1.45 9.65 0.68
N SER A 67 0.75 8.92 -0.19
CA SER A 67 1.03 7.50 -0.47
C SER A 67 2.30 7.26 -1.30
N GLY A 68 2.98 8.30 -1.78
CA GLY A 68 4.14 8.14 -2.68
C GLY A 68 3.80 8.09 -4.16
N PHE A 69 2.51 8.09 -4.54
CA PHE A 69 2.08 8.18 -5.95
C PHE A 69 2.23 9.58 -6.53
N LEU A 70 1.67 10.58 -5.84
CA LEU A 70 1.68 11.99 -6.28
C LEU A 70 2.99 12.71 -5.93
N ILE A 71 3.55 12.39 -4.76
CA ILE A 71 4.80 12.99 -4.27
C ILE A 71 5.71 11.86 -3.83
N ALA A 72 6.84 11.69 -4.51
CA ALA A 72 7.81 10.65 -4.20
C ALA A 72 8.33 10.79 -2.76
N ARG A 73 8.53 9.65 -2.06
CA ARG A 73 9.01 9.60 -0.66
C ARG A 73 10.25 10.47 -0.40
N PRO A 74 11.28 10.53 -1.27
CA PRO A 74 12.48 11.33 -1.02
C PRO A 74 12.21 12.83 -0.91
N LEU A 75 11.16 13.31 -1.60
CA LEU A 75 10.76 14.73 -1.60
C LEU A 75 9.93 15.10 -0.37
N LEU A 76 9.43 14.12 0.39
CA LEU A 76 8.65 14.38 1.59
C LEU A 76 9.55 14.87 2.75
N PRO A 77 9.14 15.93 3.48
CA PRO A 77 9.84 16.37 4.67
C PRO A 77 9.93 15.22 5.68
N ILE A 78 11.01 15.18 6.47
CA ILE A 78 11.28 14.10 7.43
C ILE A 78 10.08 13.90 8.37
N TRP A 79 9.46 14.99 8.81
CA TRP A 79 8.27 15.00 9.65
C TRP A 79 7.00 14.45 9.00
N TRP A 80 6.96 14.22 7.70
CA TRP A 80 5.78 13.65 7.01
C TRP A 80 5.99 12.20 6.61
N ARG A 81 7.22 11.69 6.74
CA ARG A 81 7.56 10.31 6.39
C ARG A 81 6.87 9.28 7.29
N TRP A 82 6.58 9.61 8.54
CA TRP A 82 5.81 8.70 9.40
C TRP A 82 4.40 8.46 8.85
N TYR A 83 3.78 9.49 8.26
CA TYR A 83 2.46 9.36 7.66
C TYR A 83 2.49 8.52 6.38
N TYR A 84 3.55 8.69 5.58
CA TYR A 84 3.85 7.79 4.45
C TYR A 84 3.94 6.32 4.91
N TRP A 85 4.70 6.03 5.97
CA TRP A 85 4.83 4.66 6.50
C TRP A 85 3.57 4.16 7.24
N GLY A 86 2.71 5.06 7.70
CA GLY A 86 1.40 4.72 8.21
C GLY A 86 0.41 4.32 7.11
N SER A 87 0.72 4.60 5.83
CA SER A 87 -0.21 4.39 4.74
C SER A 87 -0.08 3.00 4.09
N PRO A 88 -1.08 2.08 4.23
CA PRO A 88 -1.14 0.84 3.46
C PRO A 88 -0.97 1.04 1.95
N ILE A 89 -1.54 2.11 1.40
CA ILE A 89 -1.42 2.44 -0.03
C ILE A 89 0.05 2.67 -0.42
N ALA A 90 0.83 3.31 0.45
CA ALA A 90 2.26 3.53 0.21
C ALA A 90 3.05 2.22 0.14
N TRP A 91 2.76 1.29 1.04
CA TRP A 91 3.38 -0.03 1.04
C TRP A 91 3.01 -0.83 -0.21
N THR A 92 1.77 -0.74 -0.69
CA THR A 92 1.37 -1.45 -1.92
C THR A 92 2.05 -0.86 -3.15
N ILE A 93 2.06 0.46 -3.30
CA ILE A 93 2.75 1.12 -4.43
C ILE A 93 4.23 0.75 -4.44
N TYR A 94 4.86 0.77 -3.26
CA TYR A 94 6.23 0.31 -3.10
C TYR A 94 6.35 -1.12 -3.62
N GLY A 95 5.58 -2.06 -3.07
CA GLY A 95 5.64 -3.49 -3.41
C GLY A 95 5.40 -3.80 -4.89
N VAL A 96 4.40 -3.14 -5.52
CA VAL A 96 4.13 -3.30 -6.95
C VAL A 96 5.28 -2.75 -7.79
N ILE A 97 5.82 -1.57 -7.47
CA ILE A 97 6.89 -0.99 -8.29
C ILE A 97 8.21 -1.78 -8.13
N THR A 98 8.57 -2.20 -6.91
CA THR A 98 9.80 -2.97 -6.69
C THR A 98 9.71 -4.42 -7.16
N SER A 99 8.54 -5.05 -7.16
CA SER A 99 8.38 -6.38 -7.74
C SER A 99 8.49 -6.35 -9.27
N GLN A 100 7.92 -5.34 -9.91
CA GLN A 100 7.90 -5.25 -11.38
C GLN A 100 9.21 -4.71 -11.97
N PHE A 101 9.83 -3.73 -11.31
CA PHE A 101 10.96 -2.99 -11.88
C PHE A 101 12.23 -3.07 -11.03
N GLY A 102 12.17 -3.60 -9.81
CA GLY A 102 13.30 -3.60 -8.87
C GLY A 102 14.43 -4.57 -9.22
N ASP A 103 14.16 -5.66 -9.94
CA ASP A 103 15.20 -6.61 -10.37
C ASP A 103 15.57 -6.48 -11.86
N LEU A 104 15.09 -5.44 -12.54
CA LEU A 104 15.43 -5.18 -13.95
C LEU A 104 16.80 -4.52 -14.11
N LYS A 105 17.85 -5.28 -13.77
CA LYS A 105 19.27 -4.85 -13.79
C LYS A 105 19.83 -4.70 -15.21
N THR A 106 19.16 -5.28 -16.21
CA THR A 106 19.58 -5.27 -17.61
C THR A 106 18.89 -4.22 -18.46
N THR A 107 17.89 -3.52 -17.90
CA THR A 107 17.13 -2.50 -18.62
C THR A 107 17.76 -1.13 -18.42
N PHE A 108 18.12 -0.49 -19.52
CA PHE A 108 18.64 0.88 -19.54
C PHE A 108 17.56 1.82 -20.07
N ILE A 109 17.40 2.96 -19.41
CA ILE A 109 16.51 4.03 -19.85
C ILE A 109 17.34 5.27 -20.15
N GLU A 110 16.97 5.97 -21.22
CA GLU A 110 17.53 7.27 -21.55
C GLU A 110 16.77 8.34 -20.77
N THR A 111 17.46 9.02 -19.86
CA THR A 111 16.86 10.12 -19.11
C THR A 111 17.29 11.44 -19.74
N PRO A 112 16.36 12.38 -20.01
CA PRO A 112 16.69 13.67 -20.64
C PRO A 112 17.79 14.47 -19.93
N THR A 113 17.97 14.24 -18.63
CA THR A 113 18.87 14.99 -17.75
C THR A 113 20.20 14.29 -17.45
N GLN A 114 20.29 12.96 -17.59
CA GLN A 114 21.43 12.17 -17.08
C GLN A 114 21.99 11.12 -18.04
N GLY A 115 21.39 10.95 -19.23
CA GLY A 115 21.83 9.96 -20.21
C GLY A 115 21.35 8.53 -19.88
N PRO A 116 21.94 7.50 -20.49
CA PRO A 116 21.55 6.11 -20.28
C PRO A 116 21.90 5.66 -18.87
N GLN A 117 20.90 5.26 -18.08
CA GLN A 117 21.09 4.72 -16.74
C GLN A 117 20.27 3.45 -16.55
N ARG A 118 20.70 2.61 -15.61
CA ARG A 118 19.95 1.40 -15.26
C ARG A 118 18.63 1.78 -14.58
N LEU A 119 17.56 1.08 -14.95
CA LEU A 119 16.20 1.36 -14.47
C LEU A 119 16.08 1.22 -12.95
N ASP A 120 16.73 0.21 -12.36
CA ASP A 120 16.74 -0.03 -10.91
C ASP A 120 17.34 1.14 -10.14
N LEU A 121 18.50 1.66 -10.60
CA LEU A 121 19.15 2.82 -10.00
C LEU A 121 18.30 4.09 -10.15
N PHE A 122 17.65 4.29 -11.30
CA PHE A 122 16.78 5.43 -11.51
C PHE A 122 15.59 5.44 -10.54
N ILE A 123 14.94 4.29 -10.35
CA ILE A 123 13.82 4.13 -9.42
C ILE A 123 14.28 4.34 -7.97
N GLN A 124 15.44 3.79 -7.60
CA GLN A 124 16.01 3.96 -6.27
C GLN A 124 16.34 5.44 -5.99
N GLN A 125 16.93 6.16 -6.94
CA GLN A 125 17.30 7.56 -6.77
C GLN A 125 16.10 8.51 -6.79
N THR A 126 15.13 8.25 -7.66
CA THR A 126 13.99 9.16 -7.88
C THR A 126 12.86 8.89 -6.88
N TRP A 127 12.57 7.62 -6.58
CA TRP A 127 11.43 7.20 -5.74
C TRP A 127 11.86 6.61 -4.39
N GLY A 128 13.14 6.26 -4.21
CA GLY A 128 13.64 5.70 -2.94
C GLY A 128 13.25 4.24 -2.71
N TYR A 129 12.92 3.53 -3.78
CA TYR A 129 12.42 2.16 -3.76
C TYR A 129 13.55 1.16 -4.01
N ASP A 130 13.57 0.12 -3.19
CA ASP A 130 14.64 -0.87 -3.11
C ASP A 130 14.02 -2.27 -3.07
N HIS A 131 14.53 -3.17 -3.91
CA HIS A 131 14.01 -4.51 -4.04
C HIS A 131 14.21 -5.33 -2.75
N ASP A 132 15.31 -5.09 -2.02
CA ASP A 132 15.59 -5.78 -0.75
C ASP A 132 14.57 -5.46 0.36
N PHE A 133 13.79 -4.39 0.17
CA PHE A 133 12.78 -3.95 1.11
C PHE A 133 11.39 -4.59 0.89
N LEU A 134 11.25 -5.48 -0.10
CA LEU A 134 10.00 -6.20 -0.37
C LEU A 134 9.54 -7.08 0.80
N ILE A 135 10.47 -7.75 1.49
CA ILE A 135 10.14 -8.61 2.64
C ILE A 135 9.46 -7.80 3.77
N PRO A 136 10.02 -6.65 4.21
CA PRO A 136 9.33 -5.72 5.11
C PRO A 136 7.93 -5.29 4.65
N VAL A 137 7.75 -5.05 3.34
CA VAL A 137 6.45 -4.63 2.76
C VAL A 137 5.39 -5.70 2.98
N VAL A 138 5.72 -6.98 2.78
CA VAL A 138 4.80 -8.10 2.99
C VAL A 138 4.40 -8.20 4.47
N PHE A 139 5.37 -8.13 5.39
CA PHE A 139 5.08 -8.15 6.83
C PHE A 139 4.22 -6.96 7.27
N ALA A 140 4.45 -5.77 6.70
CA ALA A 140 3.64 -4.59 7.00
C ALA A 140 2.16 -4.80 6.60
N HIS A 141 1.89 -5.41 5.44
CA HIS A 141 0.51 -5.73 5.01
C HIS A 141 -0.16 -6.74 5.94
N VAL A 142 0.54 -7.80 6.34
CA VAL A 142 0.03 -8.78 7.31
C VAL A 142 -0.28 -8.11 8.65
N GLY A 143 0.61 -7.23 9.12
CA GLY A 143 0.40 -6.45 10.34
C GLY A 143 -0.86 -5.58 10.28
N TRP A 144 -1.08 -4.91 9.14
CA TRP A 144 -2.30 -4.13 8.91
C TRP A 144 -3.57 -4.96 8.92
N VAL A 145 -3.57 -6.13 8.26
CA VAL A 145 -4.73 -7.05 8.27
C VAL A 145 -5.06 -7.48 9.70
N LEU A 146 -4.06 -7.86 10.49
CA LEU A 146 -4.24 -8.25 11.89
C LEU A 146 -4.74 -7.08 12.74
N LEU A 147 -4.17 -5.89 12.57
CA LEU A 147 -4.61 -4.68 13.28
C LEU A 147 -6.10 -4.42 13.03
N PHE A 148 -6.53 -4.42 11.77
CA PHE A 148 -7.93 -4.20 11.41
C PHE A 148 -8.85 -5.31 11.91
N PHE A 149 -8.39 -6.57 11.85
CA PHE A 149 -9.11 -7.70 12.44
C PHE A 149 -9.34 -7.53 13.94
N PHE A 150 -8.31 -7.13 14.69
CA PHE A 150 -8.45 -6.86 16.13
C PHE A 150 -9.36 -5.68 16.40
N VAL A 151 -9.18 -4.55 15.71
CA VAL A 151 -10.05 -3.37 15.86
C VAL A 151 -11.52 -3.74 15.59
N PHE A 152 -11.79 -4.54 14.56
CA PHE A 152 -13.12 -5.04 14.26
C PHE A 152 -13.68 -5.95 15.36
N ALA A 153 -12.90 -6.95 15.79
CA ALA A 153 -13.31 -7.89 16.83
C ALA A 153 -13.59 -7.18 18.18
N TYR A 154 -12.74 -6.22 18.56
CA TYR A 154 -12.96 -5.36 19.72
C TYR A 154 -14.17 -4.44 19.52
N GLY A 155 -14.34 -3.90 18.31
CA GLY A 155 -15.50 -3.10 17.91
C GLY A 155 -16.80 -3.85 18.15
N ILE A 156 -16.96 -5.07 17.63
CA ILE A 156 -18.15 -5.91 17.87
C ILE A 156 -18.35 -6.19 19.36
N LYS A 157 -17.28 -6.52 20.09
CA LYS A 157 -17.36 -6.85 21.53
C LYS A 157 -17.84 -5.66 22.37
N TYR A 158 -17.41 -4.44 22.05
CA TYR A 158 -17.73 -3.24 22.82
C TYR A 158 -18.98 -2.52 22.32
N LEU A 159 -19.22 -2.51 21.00
CA LEU A 159 -20.41 -1.99 20.34
C LEU A 159 -21.50 -3.07 20.27
N ASN A 160 -21.63 -3.91 21.31
CA ASN A 160 -22.71 -4.88 21.40
C ASN A 160 -24.04 -4.11 21.60
N PHE A 161 -24.62 -3.68 20.48
CA PHE A 161 -25.90 -2.95 20.38
C PHE A 161 -27.11 -3.85 20.65
N GLN A 162 -26.93 -5.13 21.03
CA GLN A 162 -28.03 -6.02 21.43
C GLN A 162 -28.69 -5.67 22.77
N ARG A 163 -28.45 -4.46 23.28
CA ARG A 163 -29.15 -3.93 24.46
C ARG A 163 -29.82 -2.58 24.16
N ARG A 164 -30.55 -2.52 23.05
CA ARG A 164 -31.72 -1.65 22.88
C ARG A 164 -32.83 -2.43 22.18
#